data_AF-A0A166AK51-F1
#
_entry.id   AF-A0A166AK51-F1
#
_cell.length_a   1.000
_cell.length_b   1.000
_cell.length_c   1.000
_cell.angle_alpha   90.00
_cell.angle_beta   90.00
_cell.angle_gamma   90.00
#
_symmetry.space_group_name_H-M   'P 1'
#
loop_
_entity.id
_entity.type
_entity.pdbx_description
1 polymer ?
#
loop_
_entity_poly.entity_id
_entity_poly.type
_entity_poly.pdbx_seq_one_letter_code
_entity_poly.pdbx_strand_id
1 'polypeptide(L)'
;MASAYRFSRDFVGQVSKSKNKRQATGPACVDPDDSWMVNSLGKSPCVVAAQLWGVCNAGNASFPALPAGNGYRPESTAGSTTLCSCSWASYNLLQGCAICQTAEGTNNPVTWGNWQDECQGELTDGTWFPRGFVLPSGVAVPDWATTDRINYMA
;
A
#
# COMPACT_ATOMS: atom_id res chain seq x y z
N MET A 1 -20.55 4.67 10.11
CA MET A 1 -19.21 5.03 10.63
C MET A 1 -18.20 4.36 9.74
N ALA A 2 -17.46 5.13 8.94
CA ALA A 2 -16.38 4.58 8.11
C ALA A 2 -15.30 4.01 9.04
N SER A 3 -15.04 2.70 8.96
CA SER A 3 -14.00 2.06 9.78
C SER A 3 -12.68 2.04 9.00
N ALA A 4 -11.55 1.97 9.72
CA ALA A 4 -10.24 1.88 9.11
C ALA A 4 -9.75 0.44 9.19
N TYR A 5 -9.27 -0.09 8.06
CA TYR A 5 -8.50 -1.33 8.06
C TYR A 5 -7.04 -0.96 8.34
N ARG A 6 -6.59 -1.27 9.56
CA ARG A 6 -5.23 -0.99 10.03
C ARG A 6 -4.30 -2.16 9.74
N PHE A 7 -3.10 -1.87 9.26
CA PHE A 7 -2.07 -2.88 9.02
C PHE A 7 -0.82 -2.61 9.86
N SER A 8 -0.37 -3.64 10.57
CA SER A 8 0.88 -3.68 11.32
C SER A 8 1.93 -4.52 10.58
N ARG A 9 3.20 -4.34 10.94
CA ARG A 9 4.31 -5.29 10.66
C ARG A 9 3.92 -6.75 10.89
N ASP A 10 3.08 -7.04 11.89
CA ASP A 10 2.67 -8.41 12.25
C ASP A 10 1.66 -9.03 11.27
N PHE A 11 0.93 -8.21 10.50
CA PHE A 11 -0.04 -8.70 9.51
C PHE A 11 0.65 -9.34 8.28
N VAL A 12 1.95 -9.06 8.09
CA VAL A 12 2.82 -9.56 7.01
C VAL A 12 3.24 -11.04 7.21
N GLY A 13 2.66 -11.75 8.19
CA GLY A 13 3.12 -13.08 8.61
C GLY A 13 2.17 -14.28 8.44
N GLN A 14 0.88 -14.11 8.07
CA GLN A 14 -0.12 -15.17 8.28
C GLN A 14 -0.57 -15.96 7.02
N VAL A 15 0.00 -15.73 5.83
CA VAL A 15 -0.36 -16.59 4.67
C VAL A 15 0.43 -17.90 4.72
N SER A 16 -0.31 -18.99 4.88
CA SER A 16 0.13 -20.37 5.09
C SER A 16 1.31 -20.80 4.21
N LYS A 17 2.22 -21.57 4.82
CA LYS A 17 3.44 -22.15 4.26
C LYS A 17 3.16 -22.93 2.96
N SER A 18 3.19 -22.26 1.81
CA SER A 18 3.42 -22.91 0.52
C SER A 18 4.84 -22.63 0.08
N LYS A 19 5.65 -23.67 -0.02
CA LYS A 19 7.04 -23.61 -0.49
C LYS A 19 7.05 -23.04 -1.92
N ASN A 20 7.89 -22.02 -2.18
CA ASN A 20 8.26 -21.46 -3.50
C ASN A 20 7.50 -20.26 -4.12
N LYS A 21 7.34 -19.15 -3.39
CA LYS A 21 7.64 -17.77 -3.86
C LYS A 21 7.28 -16.77 -2.77
N ARG A 22 8.02 -15.67 -2.66
CA ARG A 22 7.57 -14.54 -1.85
C ARG A 22 6.31 -13.98 -2.51
N GLN A 23 5.12 -14.27 -2.00
CA GLN A 23 3.88 -13.98 -2.73
C GLN A 23 3.19 -12.76 -2.14
N ALA A 24 3.36 -11.63 -2.81
CA ALA A 24 2.60 -10.42 -2.57
C ALA A 24 1.21 -10.56 -3.23
N THR A 25 0.14 -10.37 -2.46
CA THR A 25 -1.24 -10.51 -2.93
C THR A 25 -2.11 -9.32 -2.56
N GLY A 26 -3.13 -9.06 -3.36
CA GLY A 26 -4.08 -7.98 -3.13
C GLY A 26 -5.20 -8.00 -4.17
N PRO A 27 -6.30 -7.28 -3.93
CA PRO A 27 -7.41 -7.21 -4.86
C PRO A 27 -6.99 -6.57 -6.19
N ALA A 28 -7.64 -7.00 -7.27
CA ALA A 28 -7.54 -6.35 -8.57
C ALA A 28 -8.39 -5.08 -8.61
N CYS A 29 -8.11 -4.19 -9.56
CA CYS A 29 -9.02 -3.09 -9.84
C CYS A 29 -10.27 -3.63 -10.55
N VAL A 30 -11.44 -3.08 -10.22
CA VAL A 30 -12.73 -3.58 -10.72
C VAL A 30 -13.27 -2.75 -11.89
N ASP A 31 -12.92 -1.47 -11.95
CA ASP A 31 -13.30 -0.58 -13.04
C ASP A 31 -12.22 -0.60 -14.16
N PRO A 32 -12.60 -0.85 -15.43
CA PRO A 32 -11.68 -0.69 -16.57
C PRO A 32 -11.03 0.69 -16.68
N ASP A 33 -11.72 1.74 -16.24
CA ASP A 33 -11.21 3.12 -16.25
C ASP A 33 -10.06 3.31 -15.26
N ASP A 34 -9.87 2.42 -14.29
CA ASP A 34 -8.73 2.40 -13.36
C ASP A 34 -7.50 1.66 -13.90
N SER A 35 -7.52 1.25 -15.18
CA SER A 35 -6.39 0.56 -15.83
C SER A 35 -5.07 1.35 -15.76
N TRP A 36 -5.13 2.68 -15.70
CA TRP A 36 -3.96 3.54 -15.54
C TRP A 36 -3.25 3.35 -14.17
N MET A 37 -3.95 2.81 -13.15
CA MET A 37 -3.38 2.51 -11.84
C MET A 37 -2.57 1.20 -11.84
N VAL A 38 -2.80 0.33 -12.83
CA VAL A 38 -2.09 -0.94 -12.98
C VAL A 38 -0.67 -0.68 -13.47
N ASN A 39 0.32 -1.31 -12.85
CA ASN A 39 1.71 -1.12 -13.24
C ASN A 39 2.06 -1.81 -14.57
N SER A 40 3.27 -1.55 -15.09
CA SER A 40 3.78 -2.14 -16.33
C SER A 40 3.91 -3.67 -16.33
N LEU A 41 3.79 -4.31 -15.16
CA LEU A 41 3.79 -5.77 -14.99
C LEU A 41 2.37 -6.35 -14.80
N GLY A 42 1.33 -5.54 -15.04
CA GLY A 42 -0.07 -5.97 -14.90
C GLY A 42 -0.50 -6.19 -13.45
N LYS A 43 0.11 -5.51 -12.47
CA LYS A 43 -0.21 -5.62 -11.05
C LYS A 43 -1.03 -4.42 -10.58
N SER A 44 -2.08 -4.70 -9.82
CA SER A 44 -2.89 -3.66 -9.18
C SER A 44 -2.06 -2.91 -8.12
N PRO A 45 -2.48 -1.68 -7.75
CA PRO A 45 -1.82 -0.91 -6.69
C PRO A 45 -1.68 -1.69 -5.37
N CYS A 46 -2.67 -2.52 -5.05
CA CYS A 46 -2.69 -3.37 -3.86
C CYS A 46 -1.54 -4.38 -3.85
N VAL A 47 -1.31 -5.03 -5.00
CA VAL A 47 -0.24 -6.01 -5.13
C VAL A 47 1.13 -5.32 -5.09
N VAL A 48 1.27 -4.17 -5.74
CA VAL A 48 2.54 -3.41 -5.70
C VAL A 48 2.84 -2.89 -4.28
N ALA A 49 1.83 -2.40 -3.55
CA ALA A 49 1.99 -2.04 -2.14
C ALA A 49 2.48 -3.23 -1.31
N ALA A 50 1.90 -4.42 -1.52
CA ALA A 50 2.32 -5.64 -0.83
C ALA A 50 3.77 -6.01 -1.19
N GLN A 51 4.19 -5.82 -2.44
CA GLN A 51 5.57 -6.02 -2.85
C GLN A 51 6.52 -5.07 -2.11
N LEU A 52 6.20 -3.77 -2.02
CA LEU A 52 7.01 -2.78 -1.30
C LEU A 52 7.12 -3.10 0.19
N TRP A 53 6.03 -3.54 0.83
CA TRP A 53 6.05 -3.92 2.24
C TRP A 53 6.87 -5.20 2.47
N GLY A 54 6.85 -6.14 1.52
CA GLY A 54 7.65 -7.36 1.56
C GLY A 54 9.15 -7.12 1.50
N VAL A 55 9.59 -5.99 0.90
CA VAL A 55 11.00 -5.58 0.87
C VAL A 55 11.53 -5.33 2.28
N CYS A 56 10.72 -4.74 3.15
CA CYS A 56 11.19 -4.25 4.45
C CYS A 56 10.98 -5.23 5.58
N ASN A 57 10.00 -6.13 5.43
CA ASN A 57 9.74 -7.20 6.39
C ASN A 57 10.31 -8.55 5.95
N ALA A 58 11.13 -8.57 4.89
CA ALA A 58 11.74 -9.78 4.32
C ALA A 58 10.75 -10.94 4.10
N GLY A 59 9.49 -10.65 3.79
CA GLY A 59 8.37 -11.58 3.87
C GLY A 59 7.28 -11.37 2.83
N ASN A 60 6.15 -12.07 3.03
CA ASN A 60 4.97 -12.01 2.17
C ASN A 60 3.97 -11.02 2.74
N ALA A 61 3.73 -9.90 2.08
CA ALA A 61 2.62 -9.02 2.46
C ALA A 61 1.36 -9.35 1.65
N SER A 62 0.19 -9.18 2.26
CA SER A 62 -1.08 -9.28 1.57
C SER A 62 -2.02 -8.19 2.05
N PHE A 63 -2.73 -7.57 1.11
CA PHE A 63 -3.81 -6.63 1.44
C PHE A 63 -5.17 -7.29 1.13
N PRO A 64 -6.07 -7.42 2.11
CA PRO A 64 -7.40 -7.97 1.88
C PRO A 64 -8.28 -6.94 1.18
N ALA A 65 -9.35 -7.39 0.51
CA ALA A 65 -10.35 -6.48 -0.02
C ALA A 65 -11.01 -5.68 1.11
N LEU A 66 -11.20 -4.38 0.88
CA LEU A 66 -11.90 -3.50 1.82
C LEU A 66 -13.40 -3.73 1.76
N PRO A 67 -14.09 -3.83 2.92
CA PRO A 67 -15.54 -3.66 2.94
C PRO A 67 -15.90 -2.22 2.56
N ALA A 68 -17.06 -2.02 1.94
CA ALA A 68 -17.55 -0.70 1.56
C ALA A 68 -17.51 0.30 2.73
N GLY A 69 -17.10 1.54 2.44
CA GLY A 69 -16.96 2.60 3.43
C GLY A 69 -15.65 2.60 4.22
N ASN A 70 -14.73 1.65 3.96
CA ASN A 70 -13.47 1.56 4.69
C ASN A 70 -12.30 2.13 3.89
N GLY A 71 -11.23 2.47 4.60
CA GLY A 71 -9.95 2.88 4.04
C GLY A 71 -8.80 2.11 4.65
N TYR A 72 -7.69 2.01 3.93
CA TYR A 72 -6.46 1.49 4.48
C TYR A 72 -5.77 2.56 5.33
N ARG A 73 -5.23 2.13 6.47
CA ARG A 73 -4.39 2.95 7.35
C ARG A 73 -3.23 2.11 7.89
N PRO A 74 -2.08 2.72 8.20
CA PRO A 74 -1.09 2.05 9.01
C PRO A 74 -1.63 1.86 10.43
N GLU A 75 -1.12 0.84 11.11
CA GLU A 75 -1.34 0.67 12.55
C GLU A 75 -0.73 1.84 13.30
N SER A 76 -1.39 2.32 14.36
CA SER A 76 -0.96 3.52 15.09
C SER A 76 -0.12 3.19 16.33
N THR A 77 0.00 1.91 16.63
CA THR A 77 0.74 1.42 17.81
C THR A 77 2.24 1.60 17.60
N ALA A 78 2.96 2.10 18.61
CA ALA A 78 4.40 2.28 18.53
C ALA A 78 5.12 0.97 18.15
N GLY A 79 6.05 1.04 17.18
CA GLY A 79 6.81 -0.10 16.68
C GLY A 79 6.09 -0.99 15.66
N SER A 80 4.81 -0.71 15.36
CA SER A 80 4.00 -1.45 14.37
C SER A 80 4.14 -0.93 12.94
N THR A 81 4.68 0.27 12.75
CA THR A 81 4.99 0.90 11.46
C THR A 81 6.47 0.77 11.11
N THR A 82 6.79 1.01 9.85
CA THR A 82 8.15 1.06 9.31
C THR A 82 8.27 2.21 8.30
N LEU A 83 9.49 2.66 8.03
CA LEU A 83 9.79 3.57 6.91
C LEU A 83 9.14 3.16 5.58
N CYS A 84 8.90 1.87 5.36
CA CYS A 84 8.31 1.36 4.12
C CYS A 84 6.79 1.43 4.13
N SER A 85 6.14 1.06 5.23
CA SER A 85 4.68 1.24 5.36
C SER A 85 4.30 2.71 5.30
N CYS A 86 5.20 3.58 5.76
CA CYS A 86 5.00 5.01 5.88
C CYS A 86 5.74 5.84 4.82
N SER A 87 6.15 5.20 3.73
CA SER A 87 6.68 5.91 2.55
C SER A 87 5.55 6.50 1.69
N TRP A 88 5.87 7.53 0.91
CA TRP A 88 4.90 8.13 -0.03
C TRP A 88 4.37 7.13 -1.04
N ALA A 89 5.23 6.25 -1.57
CA ALA A 89 4.76 5.23 -2.51
C ALA A 89 3.81 4.22 -1.88
N SER A 90 4.04 3.80 -0.63
CA SER A 90 3.09 2.93 0.07
C SER A 90 1.75 3.61 0.30
N TYR A 91 1.77 4.89 0.70
CA TYR A 91 0.54 5.68 0.82
C TYR A 91 -0.19 5.77 -0.53
N ASN A 92 0.46 6.27 -1.58
CA ASN A 92 -0.14 6.46 -2.90
C ASN A 92 -0.72 5.15 -3.43
N LEU A 93 0.01 4.05 -3.35
CA LEU A 93 -0.44 2.73 -3.79
C LEU A 93 -1.63 2.22 -2.98
N LEU A 94 -1.65 2.40 -1.65
CA LEU A 94 -2.76 1.94 -0.83
C LEU A 94 -4.00 2.82 -1.00
N GLN A 95 -3.85 4.13 -1.19
CA GLN A 95 -5.01 4.96 -1.49
C GLN A 95 -5.57 4.69 -2.89
N GLY A 96 -4.69 4.51 -3.90
CA GLY A 96 -5.11 4.04 -5.22
C GLY A 96 -5.75 2.64 -5.17
N CYS A 97 -5.23 1.74 -4.33
CA CYS A 97 -5.84 0.43 -4.08
C CYS A 97 -7.23 0.56 -3.45
N ALA A 98 -7.42 1.47 -2.50
CA ALA A 98 -8.72 1.72 -1.89
C ALA A 98 -9.74 2.19 -2.93
N ILE A 99 -9.33 3.06 -3.85
CA ILE A 99 -10.17 3.56 -4.95
C ILE A 99 -10.48 2.42 -5.92
N CYS A 100 -9.45 1.81 -6.51
CA CYS A 100 -9.64 0.97 -7.69
C CYS A 100 -10.32 -0.37 -7.44
N GLN A 101 -10.29 -0.85 -6.19
CA GLN A 101 -10.94 -2.12 -5.84
C GLN A 101 -12.46 -1.98 -5.67
N THR A 102 -13.05 -0.80 -5.90
CA THR A 102 -14.50 -0.55 -5.78
C THR A 102 -15.07 0.15 -7.00
N ALA A 103 -16.24 -0.31 -7.46
CA ALA A 103 -16.88 0.22 -8.66
C ALA A 103 -17.63 1.54 -8.44
N GLU A 104 -17.79 1.98 -7.18
CA GLU A 104 -18.63 3.14 -6.84
C GLU A 104 -17.91 4.16 -5.94
N GLY A 105 -16.57 4.09 -5.82
CA GLY A 105 -15.81 4.99 -4.94
C GLY A 105 -16.25 4.90 -3.47
N THR A 106 -16.86 3.79 -3.08
CA THR A 106 -17.45 3.61 -1.74
C THR A 106 -16.41 3.49 -0.64
N ASN A 107 -15.14 3.27 -0.99
CA ASN A 107 -14.05 3.26 -0.03
C ASN A 107 -13.61 4.68 0.32
N ASN A 108 -13.04 4.82 1.51
CA ASN A 108 -12.70 6.10 2.09
C ASN A 108 -11.17 6.27 2.10
N PRO A 109 -10.55 6.70 0.97
CA PRO A 109 -9.13 7.01 0.97
C PRO A 109 -8.85 8.10 2.02
N VAL A 110 -7.72 7.97 2.69
CA VAL A 110 -7.33 8.87 3.76
C VAL A 110 -6.32 9.87 3.24
N THR A 111 -6.36 11.09 3.75
CA THR A 111 -5.40 12.13 3.39
C THR A 111 -4.00 11.78 3.90
N TRP A 112 -2.97 12.31 3.24
CA TRP A 112 -1.58 12.12 3.67
C TRP A 112 -1.35 12.61 5.11
N GLY A 113 -1.96 13.73 5.50
CA GLY A 113 -1.90 14.24 6.88
C GLY A 113 -2.36 13.21 7.90
N ASN A 114 -3.53 12.60 7.67
CA ASN A 114 -4.04 11.53 8.52
C ASN A 114 -3.17 10.27 8.48
N TRP A 115 -2.54 9.97 7.34
CA TRP A 115 -1.64 8.82 7.22
C TRP A 115 -0.35 9.00 8.02
N GLN A 116 0.31 10.15 7.88
CA GLN A 116 1.60 10.43 8.52
C GLN A 116 1.48 10.55 10.04
N ASP A 117 0.33 11.03 10.55
CA ASP A 117 0.08 11.13 12.00
C ASP A 117 0.10 9.73 12.65
N GLU A 118 -0.35 8.71 11.92
CA GLU A 118 -0.37 7.32 12.37
C GLU A 118 1.01 6.64 12.20
N CYS A 119 1.96 7.28 11.51
CA CYS A 119 3.29 6.72 11.24
C CYS A 119 4.29 6.86 12.38
N GLN A 120 3.96 7.59 13.46
CA GLN A 120 4.80 7.72 14.66
C GLN A 120 6.25 8.17 14.36
N GLY A 121 6.44 8.99 13.32
CA GLY A 121 7.75 9.51 12.90
C GLY A 121 8.53 8.62 11.91
N GLU A 122 8.03 7.44 11.55
CA GLU A 122 8.64 6.52 10.57
C GLU A 122 8.42 6.98 9.12
N LEU A 123 8.75 8.23 8.79
CA LEU A 123 8.54 8.80 7.46
C LEU A 123 9.80 8.75 6.61
N THR A 124 9.63 8.59 5.30
CA THR A 124 10.75 8.74 4.37
C THR A 124 11.21 10.19 4.27
N ASP A 125 12.53 10.39 4.28
CA ASP A 125 13.14 11.71 4.14
C ASP A 125 13.29 12.10 2.66
N GLY A 126 12.37 12.93 2.16
CA GLY A 126 12.52 13.55 0.84
C GLY A 126 12.39 12.58 -0.35
N THR A 127 12.05 11.31 -0.11
CA THR A 127 12.05 10.25 -1.12
C THR A 127 10.79 9.41 -1.09
N TRP A 128 10.38 8.91 -2.26
CA TRP A 128 9.16 8.11 -2.39
C TRP A 128 9.23 6.74 -1.69
N PHE A 129 10.43 6.22 -1.49
CA PHE A 129 10.72 4.98 -0.76
C PHE A 129 12.11 5.07 -0.10
N PRO A 130 12.36 4.34 1.01
CA PRO A 130 13.59 4.56 1.77
C PRO A 130 14.84 4.11 1.00
N ARG A 131 15.84 4.99 0.91
CA ARG A 131 17.06 4.82 0.10
C ARG A 131 17.89 3.56 0.43
N GLY A 132 17.74 3.00 1.63
CA GLY A 132 18.47 1.81 2.07
C GLY A 132 17.95 0.48 1.51
N PHE A 133 16.82 0.49 0.80
CA PHE A 133 16.21 -0.71 0.26
C PHE A 133 16.34 -0.78 -1.27
N VAL A 134 16.72 -1.95 -1.76
CA VAL A 134 16.74 -2.25 -3.20
C VAL A 134 15.49 -3.03 -3.57
N LEU A 135 14.76 -2.55 -4.58
CA LEU A 135 13.61 -3.28 -5.10
C LEU A 135 14.08 -4.52 -5.88
N PRO A 136 13.53 -5.71 -5.60
CA PRO A 136 13.89 -6.92 -6.32
C PRO A 136 13.38 -6.90 -7.76
N SER A 137 14.03 -7.67 -8.63
CA SER A 137 13.55 -7.88 -10.01
C SER A 137 12.10 -8.40 -9.99
N GLY A 138 11.20 -7.72 -10.71
CA GLY A 138 9.77 -8.06 -10.74
C GLY A 138 8.88 -7.19 -9.83
N VAL A 139 9.44 -6.16 -9.21
CA VAL A 139 8.67 -5.06 -8.60
C VAL A 139 8.81 -3.83 -9.50
N ALA A 140 7.68 -3.36 -10.01
CA ALA A 140 7.61 -2.12 -10.79
C ALA A 140 6.65 -1.17 -10.08
N VAL A 141 7.16 -0.04 -9.61
CA VAL A 141 6.34 1.00 -9.00
C VAL A 141 5.89 1.95 -10.10
N PRO A 142 4.58 2.17 -10.29
CA PRO A 142 4.09 3.15 -11.25
C PRO A 142 4.62 4.56 -10.96
N ASP A 143 4.89 5.35 -12.00
CA ASP A 143 5.45 6.71 -11.84
C ASP A 143 4.55 7.60 -10.97
N TRP A 144 3.23 7.49 -11.12
CA TRP A 144 2.25 8.23 -10.32
C TRP A 144 2.41 7.95 -8.81
N ALA A 145 2.76 6.72 -8.43
CA ALA A 145 2.97 6.35 -7.04
C ALA A 145 4.25 6.94 -6.45
N THR A 146 5.18 7.40 -7.29
CA THR A 146 6.43 8.04 -6.86
C THR A 146 6.37 9.56 -6.80
N THR A 147 5.25 10.16 -7.25
CA THR A 147 5.07 11.61 -7.31
C THR A 147 4.66 12.18 -5.94
N ASP A 148 5.02 13.44 -5.67
CA ASP A 148 4.77 14.11 -4.39
C ASP A 148 3.27 14.19 -4.01
N ARG A 149 3.03 14.08 -2.71
CA ARG A 149 1.79 13.79 -1.98
C ARG A 149 0.64 14.81 -2.14
N ILE A 150 0.89 15.95 -2.79
CA ILE A 150 -0.03 17.10 -2.79
C ILE A 150 -1.08 17.05 -3.93
N ASN A 151 -0.84 16.30 -5.01
CA ASN A 151 -1.62 16.49 -6.25
C ASN A 151 -2.48 15.31 -6.71
N TYR A 152 -2.58 14.22 -5.95
CA TYR A 152 -3.32 13.05 -6.42
C TYR A 152 -4.73 12.89 -5.81
N MET A 153 -5.05 13.59 -4.71
CA MET A 153 -6.33 13.41 -3.99
C MET A 153 -7.04 14.72 -3.64
N ALA A 154 -6.78 15.78 -4.42
CA ALA A 154 -7.50 17.05 -4.35
C ALA A 154 -8.53 17.12 -5.47
#